data_AF-A0A4S4KBD9-F1
#
_entry.id   AF-A0A4S4KBD9-F1
#
_cell.length_a   1.000
_cell.length_b   1.000
_cell.length_c   1.000
_cell.angle_alpha   90.00
_cell.angle_beta   90.00
_cell.angle_gamma   90.00
#
_symmetry.space_group_name_H-M   'P 1'
#
loop_
_entity.id
_entity.type
_entity.pdbx_description
1 polymer ?
#
loop_
_entity_poly.entity_id
_entity_poly.type
_entity_poly.pdbx_seq_one_letter_code
_entity_poly.pdbx_strand_id
1 'polypeptide(L)'
;MEKVKADGKAKSIGVSNFEIPDLQILLASAKVKPVANQILFHPYVAARQAPLIAYSTLNGIATEAYSTLIPLTSQPGGPVDAPVNKIAARLNAKPEQVILAWAKAKGTIVVTSSTKKDRLEGYLDAGDLVLTTEDIASIDAAGAVGAKRLTAKTFVKRAAAVALVGAAALGVCAYLGIDVL
;
A
#
# COMPACT_ATOMS: atom_id res chain seq x y z
N MET A 1 -21.61 6.47 11.27
CA MET A 1 -21.58 4.99 11.08
C MET A 1 -22.31 4.22 12.18
N GLU A 2 -22.17 4.57 13.46
CA GLU A 2 -22.79 3.82 14.56
C GLU A 2 -24.32 3.69 14.46
N LYS A 3 -25.03 4.77 14.10
CA LYS A 3 -26.48 4.71 13.85
C LYS A 3 -26.84 3.74 12.72
N VAL A 4 -26.04 3.65 11.65
CA VAL A 4 -26.27 2.71 10.54
C VAL A 4 -26.20 1.26 11.03
N LYS A 5 -25.25 0.96 11.92
CA LYS A 5 -25.16 -0.35 12.58
C LYS A 5 -26.35 -0.59 13.53
N ALA A 6 -26.67 0.39 14.38
CA ALA A 6 -27.77 0.30 15.34
C ALA A 6 -29.14 0.11 14.65
N ASP A 7 -29.36 0.76 13.52
CA ASP A 7 -30.56 0.61 12.69
C ASP A 7 -30.55 -0.71 11.88
N GLY A 8 -29.56 -1.58 12.06
CA GLY A 8 -29.47 -2.89 11.39
C GLY A 8 -29.06 -2.84 9.91
N LYS A 9 -28.70 -1.67 9.38
CA LYS A 9 -28.35 -1.49 7.95
C LYS A 9 -26.93 -1.95 7.60
N ALA A 10 -26.08 -2.11 8.61
CA ALA A 10 -24.74 -2.67 8.45
C ALA A 10 -24.43 -3.64 9.60
N LYS A 11 -23.92 -4.83 9.28
CA LYS A 11 -23.48 -5.81 10.30
C LYS A 11 -22.24 -5.32 11.04
N SER A 12 -21.32 -4.68 10.31
CA SER A 12 -20.04 -4.16 10.81
C SER A 12 -19.76 -2.77 10.24
N ILE A 13 -18.94 -2.00 10.95
CA ILE A 13 -18.49 -0.67 10.54
C ILE A 13 -16.99 -0.58 10.74
N GLY A 14 -16.30 0.11 9.83
CA GLY A 14 -14.86 0.30 9.84
C GLY A 14 -14.50 1.68 9.30
N VAL A 15 -13.20 1.89 9.10
CA VAL A 15 -12.62 3.10 8.52
C VAL A 15 -11.67 2.74 7.38
N SER A 16 -11.20 3.73 6.64
CA SER A 16 -10.19 3.56 5.61
C SER A 16 -9.27 4.77 5.60
N ASN A 17 -7.98 4.53 5.36
CA ASN A 17 -6.92 5.55 5.33
C ASN A 17 -6.70 6.30 6.67
N PHE A 18 -7.11 5.73 7.80
CA PHE A 18 -6.84 6.33 9.11
C PHE A 18 -5.41 5.99 9.54
N GLU A 19 -4.66 7.00 9.98
CA GLU A 19 -3.35 6.84 10.59
C GLU A 19 -3.51 6.72 12.13
N ILE A 20 -2.41 6.48 12.85
CA ILE A 20 -2.44 6.27 14.32
C ILE A 20 -3.13 7.44 15.06
N PRO A 21 -2.85 8.73 14.77
CA PRO A 21 -3.52 9.83 15.45
C PRO A 21 -5.04 9.86 15.21
N ASP A 22 -5.47 9.52 13.99
CA ASP A 22 -6.90 9.48 13.65
C ASP A 22 -7.62 8.37 14.42
N LEU A 23 -6.98 7.19 14.52
CA LEU A 23 -7.49 6.08 15.31
C LEU A 23 -7.54 6.43 16.80
N GLN A 24 -6.53 7.11 17.35
CA GLN A 24 -6.54 7.55 18.75
C GLN A 24 -7.73 8.48 19.05
N ILE A 25 -7.97 9.46 18.19
CA ILE A 25 -9.11 10.39 18.32
C ILE A 25 -10.44 9.63 18.22
N LEU A 26 -10.57 8.74 17.23
CA LEU A 26 -11.77 7.95 17.03
C LEU A 26 -12.05 7.05 18.25
N LEU A 27 -11.04 6.34 18.73
CA LEU A 27 -11.17 5.39 19.84
C LEU A 27 -11.45 6.07 21.18
N ALA A 28 -11.08 7.33 21.34
CA ALA A 28 -11.39 8.10 22.54
C ALA A 28 -12.90 8.42 22.68
N SER A 29 -13.66 8.40 21.59
CA SER A 29 -15.06 8.84 21.57
C SER A 29 -16.05 7.82 21.00
N ALA A 30 -15.58 6.83 20.25
CA ALA A 30 -16.44 5.82 19.62
C ALA A 30 -17.11 4.91 20.67
N LYS A 31 -18.43 4.75 20.54
CA LYS A 31 -19.22 3.76 21.30
C LYS A 31 -19.09 2.37 20.67
N VAL A 32 -18.92 2.31 19.36
CA VAL A 32 -18.67 1.09 18.59
C VAL A 32 -17.32 1.21 17.90
N LYS A 33 -16.36 0.43 18.35
CA LYS A 33 -15.02 0.34 17.75
C LYS A 33 -15.11 -0.06 16.26
N PRO A 34 -14.34 0.58 15.35
CA PRO A 34 -14.25 0.11 13.97
C PRO A 34 -13.66 -1.30 13.96
N VAL A 35 -14.25 -2.21 13.18
CA VAL A 35 -13.75 -3.60 13.08
C VAL A 35 -12.54 -3.72 12.16
N ALA A 36 -12.39 -2.77 11.24
CA ALA A 36 -11.32 -2.77 10.24
C ALA A 36 -10.85 -1.35 9.90
N ASN A 37 -9.59 -1.24 9.48
CA ASN A 37 -9.01 -0.08 8.81
C ASN A 37 -8.41 -0.52 7.47
N GLN A 38 -8.98 -0.03 6.38
CA GLN A 38 -8.50 -0.35 5.03
C GLN A 38 -7.42 0.65 4.57
N ILE A 39 -6.20 0.20 4.29
CA ILE A 39 -5.02 1.04 4.01
C ILE A 39 -4.23 0.57 2.79
N LEU A 40 -3.44 1.48 2.22
CA LEU A 40 -2.50 1.15 1.15
C LEU A 40 -1.40 0.26 1.73
N PHE A 41 -1.27 -0.97 1.24
CA PHE A 41 -0.26 -1.89 1.71
C PHE A 41 0.29 -2.78 0.60
N HIS A 42 1.58 -2.60 0.32
CA HIS A 42 2.40 -3.38 -0.60
C HIS A 42 3.87 -3.30 -0.15
N PRO A 43 4.79 -4.13 -0.68
CA PRO A 43 6.18 -4.20 -0.23
C PRO A 43 6.91 -2.84 -0.11
N TYR A 44 6.69 -1.90 -1.04
CA TYR A 44 7.38 -0.59 -1.01
C TYR A 44 6.87 0.38 0.07
N VAL A 45 5.76 0.10 0.73
CA VAL A 45 5.25 0.91 1.86
C VAL A 45 5.22 0.13 3.17
N ALA A 46 5.63 -1.14 3.15
CA ALA A 46 5.48 -2.07 4.26
C ALA A 46 6.12 -1.56 5.56
N ALA A 47 7.37 -1.08 5.47
CA ALA A 47 8.09 -0.55 6.63
C ALA A 47 7.41 0.68 7.25
N ARG A 48 6.83 1.57 6.42
CA ARG A 48 6.10 2.76 6.89
C ARG A 48 4.77 2.38 7.55
N GLN A 49 4.09 1.35 7.04
CA GLN A 49 2.78 0.91 7.53
C GLN A 49 2.85 -0.04 8.73
N ALA A 50 4.02 -0.65 9.00
CA ALA A 50 4.18 -1.62 10.08
C ALA A 50 3.73 -1.10 11.47
N PRO A 51 4.03 0.14 11.88
CA PRO A 51 3.53 0.68 13.15
C PRO A 51 2.01 0.79 13.20
N LEU A 52 1.35 1.17 12.09
CA LEU A 52 -0.10 1.26 12.01
C LEU A 52 -0.75 -0.12 12.11
N ILE A 53 -0.22 -1.12 11.40
CA ILE A 53 -0.70 -2.51 11.47
C ILE A 53 -0.59 -3.05 12.90
N ALA A 54 0.54 -2.80 13.57
CA ALA A 54 0.75 -3.20 14.96
C ALA A 54 -0.25 -2.52 15.90
N TYR A 55 -0.47 -1.21 15.73
CA TYR A 55 -1.43 -0.44 16.52
C TYR A 55 -2.87 -0.92 16.29
N SER A 56 -3.27 -1.17 15.04
CA SER A 56 -4.58 -1.73 14.69
C SER A 56 -4.76 -3.12 15.32
N THR A 57 -3.76 -4.00 15.21
CA THR A 57 -3.78 -5.35 15.82
C THR A 57 -3.93 -5.29 17.34
N LEU A 58 -3.15 -4.45 18.03
CA LEU A 58 -3.25 -4.25 19.48
C LEU A 58 -4.66 -3.79 19.90
N ASN A 59 -5.33 -3.07 19.00
CA ASN A 59 -6.68 -2.60 19.19
C ASN A 59 -7.74 -3.59 18.67
N GLY A 60 -7.40 -4.78 18.17
CA GLY A 60 -8.40 -5.68 17.59
C GLY A 60 -9.11 -5.11 16.37
N ILE A 61 -8.45 -4.21 15.63
CA ILE A 61 -8.90 -3.66 14.36
C ILE A 61 -8.18 -4.42 13.24
N ALA A 62 -8.93 -5.11 12.38
CA ALA A 62 -8.34 -5.81 11.24
C ALA A 62 -7.75 -4.81 10.23
N THR A 63 -6.59 -5.12 9.66
CA THR A 63 -6.04 -4.31 8.56
C THR A 63 -6.43 -4.91 7.22
N GLU A 64 -7.12 -4.14 6.39
CA GLU A 64 -7.44 -4.49 5.01
C GLU A 64 -6.46 -3.81 4.06
N ALA A 65 -5.71 -4.58 3.27
CA ALA A 65 -4.65 -4.13 2.39
C ALA A 65 -5.17 -3.94 0.96
N TYR A 66 -5.28 -2.68 0.49
CA TYR A 66 -5.57 -2.40 -0.92
C TYR A 66 -4.32 -2.10 -1.74
N SER A 67 -4.44 -2.24 -3.06
CA SER A 67 -3.37 -1.99 -4.05
C SER A 67 -2.08 -2.77 -3.79
N THR A 68 -2.22 -3.99 -3.24
CA THR A 68 -1.10 -4.87 -2.90
C THR A 68 -0.23 -5.22 -4.11
N LEU A 69 -0.82 -5.28 -5.31
CA LEU A 69 -0.15 -5.65 -6.56
C LEU A 69 0.57 -4.49 -7.27
N ILE A 70 0.68 -3.29 -6.66
CA ILE A 70 1.42 -2.16 -7.25
C ILE A 70 2.81 -2.53 -7.78
N PRO A 71 3.64 -3.33 -7.08
CA PRO A 71 4.96 -3.71 -7.58
C PRO A 71 4.94 -4.42 -8.94
N LEU A 72 3.88 -5.17 -9.26
CA LEU A 72 3.78 -5.92 -10.52
C LEU A 72 2.98 -5.17 -11.59
N THR A 73 2.08 -4.27 -11.20
CA THR A 73 1.17 -3.60 -12.14
C THR A 73 1.62 -2.19 -12.51
N SER A 74 1.84 -1.35 -11.52
CA SER A 74 2.10 0.09 -11.71
C SER A 74 3.57 0.44 -11.58
N GLN A 75 4.38 -0.43 -10.97
CA GLN A 75 5.82 -0.26 -10.80
C GLN A 75 6.62 -1.53 -11.17
N PRO A 76 6.34 -2.17 -12.32
CA PRO A 76 7.07 -3.38 -12.74
C PRO A 76 8.55 -3.07 -13.01
N GLY A 77 9.39 -4.09 -12.98
CA GLY A 77 10.84 -3.98 -13.10
C GLY A 77 11.50 -3.46 -11.81
N GLY A 78 10.77 -3.47 -10.71
CA GLY A 78 11.25 -3.03 -9.42
C GLY A 78 12.09 -4.09 -8.70
N PRO A 79 12.71 -3.74 -7.55
CA PRO A 79 13.53 -4.69 -6.78
C PRO A 79 12.78 -5.92 -6.29
N VAL A 80 11.45 -5.83 -6.16
CA VAL A 80 10.57 -6.90 -5.65
C VAL A 80 10.35 -8.00 -6.68
N ASP A 81 10.49 -7.72 -7.97
CA ASP A 81 10.26 -8.69 -9.04
C ASP A 81 11.19 -9.90 -8.91
N ALA A 82 12.48 -9.67 -8.59
CA ALA A 82 13.46 -10.75 -8.48
C ALA A 82 13.13 -11.79 -7.38
N PRO A 83 12.93 -11.42 -6.10
CA PRO A 83 12.54 -12.40 -5.08
C PRO A 83 11.16 -13.00 -5.37
N VAL A 84 10.19 -12.20 -5.81
CA VAL A 84 8.84 -12.70 -6.11
C VAL A 84 8.86 -13.75 -7.21
N ASN A 85 9.56 -13.51 -8.32
CA ASN A 85 9.67 -14.47 -9.42
C ASN A 85 10.42 -15.74 -9.02
N LYS A 86 11.46 -15.62 -8.19
CA LYS A 86 12.18 -16.78 -7.64
C LYS A 86 11.28 -17.65 -6.76
N ILE A 87 10.50 -17.04 -5.89
CA ILE A 87 9.56 -17.72 -5.01
C ILE A 87 8.43 -18.36 -5.82
N ALA A 88 7.88 -17.62 -6.78
CA ALA A 88 6.82 -18.09 -7.67
C ALA A 88 7.26 -19.36 -8.44
N ALA A 89 8.46 -19.34 -9.03
CA ALA A 89 9.02 -20.51 -9.70
C ALA A 89 9.20 -21.71 -8.76
N ARG A 90 9.73 -21.49 -7.54
CA ARG A 90 9.93 -22.55 -6.55
C ARG A 90 8.61 -23.17 -6.07
N LEU A 91 7.57 -22.37 -5.94
CA LEU A 91 6.25 -22.79 -5.46
C LEU A 91 5.29 -23.23 -6.58
N ASN A 92 5.73 -23.21 -7.85
CA ASN A 92 4.87 -23.41 -9.01
C ASN A 92 3.61 -22.51 -8.97
N ALA A 93 3.82 -21.25 -8.58
CA ALA A 93 2.79 -20.24 -8.40
C ALA A 93 3.01 -19.06 -9.36
N LYS A 94 2.03 -18.15 -9.44
CA LYS A 94 2.16 -16.89 -10.17
C LYS A 94 2.73 -15.78 -9.26
N PRO A 95 3.48 -14.80 -9.81
CA PRO A 95 4.02 -13.67 -9.04
C PRO A 95 2.99 -12.92 -8.19
N GLU A 96 1.79 -12.70 -8.73
CA GLU A 96 0.69 -12.07 -7.99
C GLU A 96 0.32 -12.86 -6.72
N GLN A 97 0.26 -14.18 -6.80
CA GLN A 97 -0.13 -15.05 -5.68
C GLN A 97 0.89 -14.95 -4.55
N VAL A 98 2.18 -14.86 -4.88
CA VAL A 98 3.26 -14.68 -3.91
C VAL A 98 3.12 -13.35 -3.17
N ILE A 99 2.83 -12.25 -3.88
CA ILE A 99 2.63 -10.95 -3.21
C ILE A 99 1.37 -10.94 -2.33
N LEU A 100 0.29 -11.58 -2.76
CA LEU A 100 -0.93 -11.69 -1.93
C LEU A 100 -0.68 -12.56 -0.69
N ALA A 101 0.04 -13.68 -0.84
CA ALA A 101 0.43 -14.54 0.27
C ALA A 101 1.40 -13.84 1.24
N TRP A 102 2.30 -12.99 0.72
CA TRP A 102 3.15 -12.12 1.54
C TRP A 102 2.30 -11.17 2.36
N ALA A 103 1.33 -10.47 1.78
CA ALA A 103 0.48 -9.53 2.51
C ALA A 103 -0.34 -10.23 3.60
N LYS A 104 -0.85 -11.45 3.33
CA LYS A 104 -1.47 -12.33 4.32
C LYS A 104 -0.51 -12.64 5.47
N ALA A 105 0.73 -13.02 5.16
CA ALA A 105 1.75 -13.33 6.17
C ALA A 105 2.16 -12.11 7.02
N LYS A 106 1.95 -10.88 6.53
CA LYS A 106 2.11 -9.65 7.32
C LYS A 106 0.92 -9.35 8.25
N GLY A 107 -0.07 -10.24 8.34
CA GLY A 107 -1.25 -10.09 9.20
C GLY A 107 -2.32 -9.17 8.62
N THR A 108 -2.38 -9.03 7.28
CA THR A 108 -3.38 -8.18 6.61
C THR A 108 -4.37 -9.01 5.79
N ILE A 109 -5.56 -8.46 5.58
CA ILE A 109 -6.60 -9.04 4.71
C ILE A 109 -6.49 -8.35 3.35
N VAL A 110 -6.17 -9.10 2.30
CA VAL A 110 -6.02 -8.53 0.95
C VAL A 110 -7.38 -8.08 0.40
N VAL A 111 -7.43 -6.86 -0.10
CA VAL A 111 -8.54 -6.31 -0.88
C VAL A 111 -8.03 -5.99 -2.28
N THR A 112 -8.35 -6.85 -3.24
CA THR A 112 -7.99 -6.70 -4.65
C THR A 112 -9.19 -6.98 -5.54
N SER A 113 -9.12 -6.57 -6.81
CA SER A 113 -10.18 -6.80 -7.79
C SER A 113 -9.60 -7.14 -9.16
N SER A 114 -10.39 -7.84 -9.96
CA SER A 114 -10.13 -8.12 -11.36
C SER A 114 -11.45 -8.32 -12.08
N THR A 115 -11.52 -7.90 -13.34
CA THR A 115 -12.63 -8.23 -14.25
C THR A 115 -12.42 -9.53 -15.00
N LYS A 116 -11.22 -10.12 -14.91
CA LYS A 116 -10.88 -11.40 -15.56
C LYS A 116 -11.00 -12.56 -14.56
N LYS A 117 -11.79 -13.56 -14.93
CA LYS A 117 -12.11 -14.74 -14.10
C LYS A 117 -10.87 -15.55 -13.72
N ASP A 118 -10.00 -15.81 -14.68
CA ASP A 118 -8.73 -16.55 -14.50
C ASP A 118 -7.81 -15.92 -13.44
N ARG A 119 -7.80 -14.59 -13.34
CA ARG A 119 -7.07 -13.88 -12.28
C ARG A 119 -7.76 -13.99 -10.93
N LEU A 120 -9.09 -13.92 -10.88
CA LEU A 120 -9.84 -14.06 -9.63
C LEU A 120 -9.61 -15.44 -9.02
N GLU A 121 -9.68 -16.49 -9.85
CA GLU A 121 -9.35 -17.87 -9.44
C GLU A 121 -7.91 -17.94 -8.92
N GLY A 122 -6.95 -17.39 -9.68
CA GLY A 122 -5.56 -17.33 -9.23
C GLY A 122 -5.38 -16.56 -7.91
N TYR A 123 -6.12 -15.48 -7.66
CA TYR A 123 -6.05 -14.74 -6.39
C TYR A 123 -6.56 -15.56 -5.20
N LEU A 124 -7.55 -16.43 -5.41
CA LEU A 124 -8.05 -17.33 -4.37
C LEU A 124 -7.00 -18.37 -3.98
N ASP A 125 -6.29 -18.94 -4.96
CA ASP A 125 -5.23 -19.93 -4.72
C ASP A 125 -4.07 -19.37 -3.87
N ALA A 126 -3.87 -18.04 -3.84
CA ALA A 126 -2.90 -17.39 -2.96
C ALA A 126 -3.22 -17.60 -1.46
N GLY A 127 -4.48 -17.93 -1.14
CA GLY A 127 -4.94 -18.29 0.19
C GLY A 127 -4.25 -19.52 0.75
N ASP A 128 -3.86 -20.46 -0.10
CA ASP A 128 -3.24 -21.74 0.30
C ASP A 128 -1.71 -21.68 0.29
N LEU A 129 -1.11 -20.65 -0.31
CA LEU A 129 0.34 -20.49 -0.31
C LEU A 129 0.88 -20.18 1.10
N VAL A 130 1.92 -20.93 1.46
CA VAL A 130 2.71 -20.72 2.69
C VAL A 130 4.11 -20.29 2.29
N LEU A 131 4.47 -19.05 2.63
CA LEU A 131 5.80 -18.49 2.43
C LEU A 131 6.69 -18.80 3.63
N THR A 132 7.98 -19.06 3.39
CA THR A 132 8.94 -19.19 4.50
C THR A 132 9.31 -17.84 5.08
N THR A 133 9.95 -17.84 6.25
CA THR A 133 10.48 -16.61 6.85
C THR A 133 11.48 -15.92 5.92
N GLU A 134 12.30 -16.69 5.21
CA GLU A 134 13.29 -16.18 4.24
C GLU A 134 12.61 -15.56 3.02
N ASP A 135 11.52 -16.16 2.54
CA ASP A 135 10.71 -15.60 1.44
C ASP A 135 10.20 -14.21 1.82
N ILE A 136 9.57 -14.11 2.99
CA ILE A 136 9.01 -12.87 3.52
C ILE A 136 10.12 -11.83 3.70
N ALA A 137 11.25 -12.22 4.30
CA ALA A 137 12.39 -11.34 4.52
C ALA A 137 12.99 -10.83 3.20
N SER A 138 13.06 -11.68 2.17
CA SER A 138 13.59 -11.29 0.86
C SER A 138 12.70 -10.25 0.15
N ILE A 139 11.38 -10.40 0.28
CA ILE A 139 10.40 -9.43 -0.26
C ILE A 139 10.45 -8.13 0.54
N ASP A 140 10.56 -8.20 1.87
CA ASP A 140 10.68 -7.03 2.75
C ASP A 140 11.94 -6.21 2.42
N ALA A 141 13.09 -6.88 2.27
CA ALA A 141 14.36 -6.25 1.91
C ALA A 141 14.30 -5.56 0.54
N ALA A 142 13.75 -6.25 -0.47
CA ALA A 142 13.51 -5.67 -1.79
C ALA A 142 12.51 -4.51 -1.73
N GLY A 143 11.48 -4.64 -0.91
CA GLY A 143 10.49 -3.60 -0.62
C GLY A 143 11.13 -2.31 -0.13
N ALA A 144 12.03 -2.41 0.85
CA ALA A 144 12.77 -1.28 1.40
C ALA A 144 13.67 -0.58 0.36
N VAL A 145 14.31 -1.34 -0.53
CA VAL A 145 15.08 -0.77 -1.65
C VAL A 145 14.15 -0.03 -2.63
N GLY A 146 12.99 -0.62 -2.96
CA GLY A 146 12.01 -0.01 -3.84
C GLY A 146 11.42 1.28 -3.27
N ALA A 147 11.15 1.32 -1.97
CA ALA A 147 10.69 2.52 -1.26
C ALA A 147 11.66 3.69 -1.47
N LYS A 148 12.96 3.47 -1.25
CA LYS A 148 14.01 4.50 -1.45
C LYS A 148 14.04 5.00 -2.89
N ARG A 149 13.94 4.08 -3.87
CA ARG A 149 13.91 4.44 -5.31
C ARG A 149 12.70 5.30 -5.65
N LEU A 150 11.51 4.97 -5.13
CA LEU A 150 10.29 5.74 -5.36
C LEU A 150 10.37 7.14 -4.75
N THR A 151 10.90 7.26 -3.54
CA THR A 151 11.12 8.56 -2.89
C THR A 151 12.08 9.42 -3.72
N ALA A 152 13.23 8.88 -4.12
CA ALA A 152 14.21 9.59 -4.94
C ALA A 152 13.60 10.05 -6.29
N LYS A 153 12.88 9.15 -6.98
CA LYS A 153 12.21 9.47 -8.25
C LYS A 153 11.18 10.59 -8.08
N THR A 154 10.43 10.58 -6.98
CA THR A 154 9.44 11.63 -6.66
C THR A 154 10.11 12.97 -6.40
N PHE A 155 11.21 12.97 -5.65
CA PHE A 155 12.00 14.18 -5.41
C PHE A 155 12.54 14.78 -6.71
N VAL A 156 13.19 13.96 -7.55
CA VAL A 156 13.73 14.41 -8.84
C VAL A 156 12.64 14.99 -9.73
N LYS A 157 11.47 14.34 -9.82
CA LYS A 157 10.33 14.86 -10.59
C LYS A 157 9.84 16.21 -10.07
N ARG A 158 9.73 16.37 -8.75
CA ARG A 158 9.32 17.65 -8.14
C ARG A 158 10.35 18.74 -8.39
N ALA A 159 11.63 18.45 -8.22
CA ALA A 159 12.71 19.39 -8.50
C ALA A 159 12.71 19.84 -9.97
N ALA A 160 12.55 18.91 -10.91
CA ALA A 160 12.43 19.23 -12.33
C ALA A 160 11.20 20.10 -12.63
N ALA A 161 10.05 19.80 -12.01
CA ALA A 161 8.83 20.60 -12.18
C ALA A 161 9.02 22.03 -11.64
N VAL A 162 9.63 22.20 -10.46
CA VAL A 162 9.93 23.53 -9.89
C VAL A 162 10.89 24.30 -10.77
N ALA A 163 11.95 23.65 -11.28
CA ALA A 163 12.90 24.29 -12.19
C ALA A 163 12.24 24.76 -13.50
N LEU A 164 11.36 23.94 -14.09
CA LEU A 164 10.62 24.31 -15.29
C LEU A 164 9.65 25.48 -15.05
N VAL A 165 8.92 25.47 -13.95
CA VAL A 165 8.00 26.58 -13.58
C VAL A 165 8.80 27.86 -13.31
N GLY A 166 9.93 27.76 -12.60
CA GLY A 166 10.81 28.90 -12.34
C GLY A 166 11.38 29.49 -13.62
N ALA A 167 11.87 28.65 -14.54
CA ALA A 167 12.37 29.10 -15.84
C ALA A 167 11.26 29.77 -16.69
N ALA A 168 10.05 29.21 -16.69
CA ALA A 168 8.91 29.81 -17.38
C ALA A 168 8.53 31.17 -16.78
N ALA A 169 8.48 31.29 -15.45
CA ALA A 169 8.19 32.54 -14.77
C ALA A 169 9.24 33.62 -15.07
N LEU A 170 10.54 33.27 -15.01
CA LEU A 170 11.62 34.18 -15.39
C LEU A 170 11.52 34.62 -16.86
N GLY A 171 11.17 33.70 -17.76
CA GLY A 171 10.94 34.02 -19.17
C GLY A 171 9.78 34.99 -19.38
N VAL A 172 8.69 34.85 -18.64
CA VAL A 172 7.54 35.79 -18.67
C VAL A 172 7.94 37.15 -18.11
N CYS A 173 8.65 37.20 -16.97
CA CYS A 173 9.11 38.47 -16.42
C CYS A 173 10.05 39.20 -17.39
N ALA A 174 11.00 38.48 -18.00
CA ALA A 174 11.89 39.04 -19.02
C ALA A 174 11.11 39.56 -20.24
N TYR A 175 10.09 38.83 -20.71
CA TYR A 175 9.22 39.27 -21.81
C TYR A 175 8.41 40.53 -21.46
N LEU A 176 7.97 40.67 -20.21
CA LEU A 176 7.21 41.82 -19.71
C LEU A 176 8.09 42.99 -19.25
N GLY A 177 9.42 42.86 -19.31
CA GLY A 177 10.37 43.88 -18.84
C GLY A 177 10.35 44.07 -17.32
N ILE A 178 9.91 43.06 -16.56
CA ILE A 178 9.93 43.07 -15.10
C ILE A 178 11.32 42.60 -14.65
N ASP A 179 12.02 43.46 -13.91
CA ASP A 179 13.32 43.11 -13.34
C ASP A 179 13.11 42.20 -12.11
N VAL A 180 13.73 41.02 -12.13
CA VAL A 180 13.57 39.98 -11.09
C VAL A 180 14.90 39.66 -10.40
N LEU A 181 15.92 40.50 -10.62
CA LEU A 181 17.27 40.40 -10.06
C LEU A 181 17.61 41.64 -9.23
#